data_AF-A0A9D9YR37-F1
#
_entry.id   AF-A0A9D9YR37-F1
#
_cell.length_a   1.000
_cell.length_b   1.000
_cell.length_c   1.000
_cell.angle_alpha   90.00
_cell.angle_beta   90.00
_cell.angle_gamma   90.00
#
_symmetry.space_group_name_H-M   'P 1'
#
loop_
_entity.id
_entity.type
_entity.pdbx_description
1 polymer ?
#
loop_
_entity_poly.entity_id
_entity_poly.type
_entity_poly.pdbx_seq_one_letter_code
_entity_poly.pdbx_strand_id
1 'polypeptide(L)'
;MNFFIMLLSIIGMFGCSEKEQQAYEKKVIEKSIAVIPTTREDRKNASLEALKTAKEEKAGDKKTINLGPLAGRKLGDLYAKYLGLPNGSVPPHTDISFDENLSKLFEQKINFEKCNKKGVCKESTETVLSKVPELYENYLISDRKKMSFKNFVSVANQKVASGKKSLDWNKLCKHYKLTQEKCQVNKAVISNLQGKDLIAYGMTELLPSSEGRLNVEYMDVLLQNAGAEFVYNIPALGDGLTSIGFYQFTMYAVRKDNQSTDGASIVNAFVKEGGDKIADSVVKLKGHEHHTAAFYFAVHNLSRLVASLSPKGVTILKEKHGNYQDEIVMYIAAAHHAPEPAKNMTKAWIQKNMSKSIFAAYGKHRIAPYALKTKSNLLAVYQNT
;
A
#
# COMPACT_ATOMS: atom_id res chain seq x y z
N MET A 1 28.64 76.03 26.35
CA MET A 1 29.52 75.24 27.25
C MET A 1 29.47 73.81 26.73
N ASN A 2 30.34 73.43 25.78
CA ASN A 2 31.69 72.88 26.01
C ASN A 2 31.63 71.74 27.05
N PHE A 3 31.93 70.47 26.78
CA PHE A 3 33.21 69.96 26.25
C PHE A 3 33.11 68.50 25.72
N PHE A 4 33.92 68.22 24.69
CA PHE A 4 34.39 66.90 24.22
C PHE A 4 35.05 66.07 25.34
N ILE A 5 34.96 64.73 25.32
CA ILE A 5 36.12 63.80 25.39
C ILE A 5 35.81 62.49 24.64
N MET A 6 36.79 62.14 23.82
CA MET A 6 36.96 61.00 22.93
C MET A 6 37.49 59.78 23.71
N LEU A 7 37.08 58.55 23.36
CA LEU A 7 37.94 57.38 23.58
C LEU A 7 37.69 56.30 22.51
N LEU A 8 38.61 56.28 21.55
CA LEU A 8 38.90 55.16 20.67
C LEU A 8 39.31 53.95 21.52
N SER A 9 38.85 52.76 21.13
CA SER A 9 39.53 51.50 21.44
C SER A 9 39.31 50.47 20.33
N ILE A 10 40.29 50.44 19.43
CA ILE A 10 40.95 49.24 18.88
C ILE A 10 40.01 48.17 18.28
N ILE A 11 39.70 48.34 16.99
CA ILE A 11 39.36 47.21 16.12
C ILE A 11 40.65 46.45 15.86
N GLY A 12 40.85 45.37 16.59
CA GLY A 12 41.92 44.41 16.35
C GLY A 12 41.70 43.72 15.01
N MET A 13 42.59 44.02 14.07
CA MET A 13 42.78 43.28 12.84
C MET A 13 43.20 41.84 13.17
N PHE A 14 42.25 40.90 13.14
CA PHE A 14 42.55 39.52 12.76
C PHE A 14 42.14 39.36 11.31
N GLY A 15 43.07 39.74 10.42
CA GLY A 15 43.00 39.33 9.03
C GLY A 15 43.13 37.81 8.98
N CYS A 16 42.01 37.11 8.81
CA CYS A 16 42.05 35.79 8.18
C CYS A 16 42.70 36.01 6.82
N SER A 17 43.85 35.38 6.60
CA SER A 17 44.52 35.51 5.32
C SER A 17 43.60 34.95 4.22
N GLU A 18 43.56 35.59 3.06
CA GLU A 18 42.83 35.10 1.87
C GLU A 18 43.12 33.61 1.57
N LYS A 19 44.30 33.12 1.98
CA LYS A 19 44.70 31.71 1.85
C LYS A 19 43.96 30.77 2.80
N GLU A 20 43.57 31.20 4.00
CA GLU A 20 42.80 30.38 4.95
C GLU A 20 41.31 30.34 4.59
N GLN A 21 40.76 31.44 4.08
CA GLN A 21 39.40 31.46 3.53
C GLN A 21 39.29 30.60 2.27
N GLN A 22 40.27 30.67 1.36
CA GLN A 22 40.33 29.77 0.20
C GLN A 22 40.58 28.31 0.58
N ALA A 23 41.36 28.02 1.63
CA ALA A 23 41.55 26.64 2.11
C ALA A 23 40.28 26.08 2.75
N TYR A 24 39.49 26.90 3.44
CA TYR A 24 38.18 26.52 4.00
C TYR A 24 37.13 26.33 2.90
N GLU A 25 37.03 27.24 1.94
CA GLU A 25 36.15 27.09 0.77
C GLU A 25 36.53 25.87 -0.07
N LYS A 26 37.82 25.60 -0.28
CA LYS A 26 38.28 24.40 -1.01
C LYS A 26 37.95 23.10 -0.25
N LYS A 27 38.05 23.10 1.09
CA LYS A 27 37.61 21.96 1.93
C LYS A 27 36.09 21.77 1.98
N VAL A 28 35.31 22.84 1.83
CA VAL A 28 33.84 22.78 1.77
C VAL A 28 33.37 22.35 0.36
N ILE A 29 34.08 22.76 -0.69
CA ILE A 29 33.82 22.35 -2.08
C ILE A 29 34.26 20.90 -2.33
N GLU A 30 35.37 20.44 -1.74
CA GLU A 30 35.81 19.03 -1.84
C GLU A 30 34.91 18.05 -1.04
N LYS A 31 34.03 18.55 -0.16
CA LYS A 31 33.18 17.69 0.69
C LYS A 31 31.70 17.62 0.30
N SER A 32 31.26 18.15 -0.85
CA SER A 32 29.84 17.98 -1.23
C SER A 32 29.47 18.07 -2.71
N ILE A 33 30.38 17.77 -3.66
CA ILE A 33 29.90 17.30 -4.96
C ILE A 33 29.64 15.79 -4.81
N ALA A 34 28.55 15.44 -4.12
CA ALA A 34 27.97 14.12 -4.28
C ALA A 34 27.70 13.98 -5.78
N VAL A 35 28.45 13.10 -6.45
CA VAL A 35 28.28 12.81 -7.87
C VAL A 35 26.82 12.44 -8.06
N ILE A 36 26.03 13.35 -8.65
CA ILE A 36 24.64 13.06 -8.98
C ILE A 36 24.70 11.89 -9.96
N PRO A 37 24.15 10.71 -9.64
CA PRO A 37 24.30 9.54 -10.49
C PRO A 37 23.67 9.85 -11.86
N THR A 38 24.52 9.94 -12.88
CA THR A 38 24.14 10.52 -14.18
C THR A 38 23.38 9.51 -15.02
N THR A 39 23.74 8.22 -14.92
CA THR A 39 23.01 7.14 -15.58
C THR A 39 21.99 6.48 -14.67
N ARG A 40 21.05 5.79 -15.29
CA ARG A 40 20.05 4.99 -14.59
C ARG A 40 20.67 3.83 -13.83
N GLU A 41 21.71 3.20 -14.38
CA GLU A 41 22.43 2.13 -13.71
C GLU A 41 23.17 2.67 -12.47
N ASP A 42 23.74 3.87 -12.54
CA ASP A 42 24.34 4.51 -11.36
C ASP A 42 23.29 4.78 -10.27
N ARG A 43 22.09 5.24 -10.65
CA ARG A 43 20.99 5.43 -9.68
C ARG A 43 20.52 4.12 -9.07
N LYS A 44 20.46 3.05 -9.86
CA LYS A 44 20.12 1.71 -9.39
C LYS A 44 21.18 1.21 -8.40
N ASN A 45 22.45 1.31 -8.74
CA ASN A 45 23.56 0.93 -7.87
C ASN A 45 23.59 1.77 -6.57
N ALA A 46 23.37 3.08 -6.67
CA ALA A 46 23.24 3.95 -5.49
C ALA A 46 22.06 3.55 -4.59
N SER A 47 20.92 3.17 -5.18
CA SER A 47 19.75 2.69 -4.44
C SER A 47 20.04 1.38 -3.71
N LEU A 48 20.72 0.43 -4.36
CA LEU A 48 21.15 -0.84 -3.78
C LEU A 48 22.16 -0.64 -2.64
N GLU A 49 23.14 0.24 -2.82
CA GLU A 49 24.13 0.53 -1.79
C GLU A 49 23.48 1.19 -0.57
N ALA A 50 22.59 2.17 -0.78
CA ALA A 50 21.85 2.80 0.32
C ALA A 50 21.01 1.78 1.12
N LEU A 51 20.37 0.82 0.44
CA LEU A 51 19.62 -0.25 1.08
C LEU A 51 20.52 -1.16 1.92
N LYS A 52 21.72 -1.49 1.40
CA LYS A 52 22.72 -2.30 2.08
C LYS A 52 23.27 -1.58 3.30
N THR A 53 23.68 -0.31 3.18
CA THR A 53 24.15 0.52 4.30
C THR A 53 23.10 0.61 5.39
N ALA A 54 21.85 0.95 5.05
CA ALA A 54 20.77 1.04 6.05
C ALA A 54 20.55 -0.29 6.79
N LYS A 55 20.64 -1.43 6.09
CA LYS A 55 20.56 -2.76 6.70
C LYS A 55 21.73 -3.01 7.65
N GLU A 56 22.96 -2.74 7.24
CA GLU A 56 24.16 -2.97 8.06
C GLU A 56 24.19 -2.08 9.31
N GLU A 57 23.66 -0.86 9.22
CA GLU A 57 23.66 0.09 10.34
C GLU A 57 22.50 -0.10 11.32
N LYS A 58 21.31 -0.54 10.84
CA LYS A 58 20.05 -0.41 11.60
C LYS A 58 19.21 -1.70 11.68
N ALA A 59 19.54 -2.76 10.94
CA ALA A 59 18.78 -4.00 11.01
C ALA A 59 18.98 -4.67 12.37
N GLY A 60 17.89 -5.23 12.92
CA GLY A 60 17.96 -6.03 14.12
C GLY A 60 18.48 -7.45 13.86
N ASP A 61 18.98 -8.08 14.92
CA ASP A 61 19.41 -9.48 14.89
C ASP A 61 18.27 -10.44 14.53
N LYS A 62 18.67 -11.62 14.04
CA LYS A 62 17.75 -12.75 13.87
C LYS A 62 17.15 -13.16 15.21
N LYS A 63 15.88 -13.54 15.17
CA LYS A 63 15.15 -14.03 16.34
C LYS A 63 14.58 -15.40 16.05
N THR A 64 14.65 -16.30 17.02
CA THR A 64 13.95 -17.58 16.94
C THR A 64 12.45 -17.35 16.98
N ILE A 65 11.77 -17.68 15.89
CA ILE A 65 10.32 -17.52 15.74
C ILE A 65 9.65 -18.88 15.90
N ASN A 66 8.56 -18.92 16.68
CA ASN A 66 7.65 -20.06 16.71
C ASN A 66 6.74 -20.02 15.47
N LEU A 67 6.95 -20.99 14.58
CA LEU A 67 6.15 -21.22 13.38
C LEU A 67 5.25 -22.45 13.52
N GLY A 68 5.02 -22.94 14.73
CA GLY A 68 4.12 -24.05 15.07
C GLY A 68 2.78 -24.03 14.31
N PRO A 69 2.06 -22.89 14.22
CA PRO A 69 0.82 -22.80 13.45
C PRO A 69 0.96 -23.15 11.96
N LEU A 70 2.17 -22.99 11.39
CA LEU A 70 2.48 -23.27 9.99
C LEU A 70 3.31 -24.55 9.82
N ALA A 71 3.73 -25.20 10.91
CA ALA A 71 4.68 -26.29 10.87
C ALA A 71 4.21 -27.44 9.97
N GLY A 72 5.11 -27.95 9.12
CA GLY A 72 4.82 -29.02 8.17
C GLY A 72 4.06 -28.59 6.91
N ARG A 73 3.44 -27.39 6.87
CA ARG A 73 2.84 -26.84 5.64
C ARG A 73 3.93 -26.65 4.59
N LYS A 74 3.61 -26.94 3.33
CA LYS A 74 4.49 -26.66 2.19
C LYS A 74 4.24 -25.25 1.70
N LEU A 75 5.19 -24.36 1.95
CA LEU A 75 5.14 -22.96 1.50
C LEU A 75 6.21 -22.71 0.43
N GLY A 76 5.88 -21.84 -0.52
CA GLY A 76 6.78 -21.41 -1.58
C GLY A 76 6.58 -19.96 -1.96
N ASP A 77 7.36 -19.50 -2.93
CA ASP A 77 7.27 -18.17 -3.52
C ASP A 77 7.29 -17.05 -2.47
N LEU A 78 6.26 -16.20 -2.43
CA LEU A 78 6.19 -15.04 -1.55
C LEU A 78 6.17 -15.42 -0.06
N TYR A 79 5.53 -16.52 0.33
CA TYR A 79 5.55 -16.94 1.73
C TYR A 79 6.97 -17.26 2.19
N ALA A 80 7.68 -18.09 1.41
CA ALA A 80 9.05 -18.44 1.72
C ALA A 80 9.94 -17.19 1.82
N LYS A 81 9.76 -16.22 0.91
CA LYS A 81 10.48 -14.95 0.94
C LYS A 81 10.20 -14.08 2.18
N TYR A 82 8.95 -14.00 2.64
CA TYR A 82 8.62 -13.20 3.82
C TYR A 82 9.25 -13.75 5.11
N LEU A 83 9.34 -15.09 5.22
CA LEU A 83 9.99 -15.76 6.35
C LEU A 83 11.50 -15.95 6.16
N GLY A 84 12.04 -15.72 4.96
CA GLY A 84 13.46 -15.94 4.67
C GLY A 84 13.83 -17.43 4.61
N LEU A 85 12.84 -18.28 4.31
CA LEU A 85 12.98 -19.73 4.25
C LEU A 85 13.14 -20.21 2.81
N PRO A 86 13.76 -21.38 2.58
CA PRO A 86 13.67 -22.05 1.29
C PRO A 86 12.24 -22.50 1.01
N ASN A 87 11.91 -22.72 -0.27
CA ASN A 87 10.67 -23.37 -0.65
C ASN A 87 10.63 -24.78 -0.05
N GLY A 88 9.54 -25.15 0.62
CA GLY A 88 9.43 -26.47 1.23
C GLY A 88 8.56 -26.48 2.48
N SER A 89 8.78 -27.50 3.31
CA SER A 89 8.07 -27.65 4.58
C SER A 89 8.57 -26.65 5.62
N VAL A 90 7.63 -25.97 6.28
CA VAL A 90 7.93 -25.01 7.34
C VAL A 90 8.37 -25.74 8.62
N PRO A 91 9.55 -25.41 9.20
CA PRO A 91 9.95 -25.96 10.49
C PRO A 91 9.10 -25.37 11.62
N PRO A 92 8.96 -26.05 12.77
CA PRO A 92 8.20 -25.51 13.90
C PRO A 92 8.88 -24.29 14.54
N HIS A 93 10.20 -24.17 14.44
CA HIS A 93 10.98 -23.04 14.93
C HIS A 93 12.13 -22.75 13.95
N THR A 94 12.48 -21.47 13.79
CA THR A 94 13.64 -21.06 13.00
C THR A 94 14.05 -19.63 13.32
N ASP A 95 15.33 -19.31 13.12
CA ASP A 95 15.83 -17.96 13.26
C ASP A 95 15.51 -17.12 12.02
N ILE A 96 14.82 -16.00 12.21
CA ILE A 96 14.36 -15.11 11.14
C ILE A 96 14.81 -13.68 11.45
N SER A 97 15.34 -12.99 10.43
CA SER A 97 15.43 -11.53 10.43
C SER A 97 14.43 -10.97 9.41
N PHE A 98 13.35 -10.37 9.91
CA PHE A 98 12.36 -9.71 9.05
C PHE A 98 12.95 -8.49 8.35
N ASP A 99 13.98 -7.86 8.92
CA ASP A 99 14.67 -6.71 8.33
C ASP A 99 15.48 -7.14 7.12
N GLU A 100 16.27 -8.20 7.27
CA GLU A 100 16.98 -8.81 6.13
C GLU A 100 16.00 -9.27 5.04
N ASN A 101 14.88 -9.88 5.42
CA ASN A 101 13.90 -10.36 4.46
C ASN A 101 13.25 -9.19 3.69
N LEU A 102 12.85 -8.12 4.38
CA LEU A 102 12.28 -6.95 3.72
C LEU A 102 13.30 -6.25 2.81
N SER A 103 14.56 -6.15 3.24
CA SER A 103 15.67 -5.67 2.41
C SER A 103 15.79 -6.48 1.12
N LYS A 104 15.78 -7.82 1.19
CA LYS A 104 15.83 -8.68 0.00
C LYS A 104 14.62 -8.48 -0.94
N LEU A 105 13.44 -8.19 -0.40
CA LEU A 105 12.25 -7.88 -1.21
C LEU A 105 12.43 -6.53 -1.94
N PHE A 106 12.97 -5.52 -1.26
CA PHE A 106 13.26 -4.22 -1.84
C PHE A 106 14.40 -4.27 -2.87
N GLU A 107 15.44 -5.07 -2.63
CA GLU A 107 16.50 -5.35 -3.61
C GLU A 107 15.92 -5.97 -4.89
N GLN A 108 15.05 -6.98 -4.75
CA GLN A 108 14.34 -7.56 -5.90
C GLN A 108 13.44 -6.53 -6.60
N LYS A 109 12.84 -5.62 -5.84
CA LYS A 109 12.02 -4.54 -6.39
C LYS A 109 12.84 -3.54 -7.20
N ILE A 110 14.02 -3.16 -6.73
CA ILE A 110 14.97 -2.30 -7.44
C ILE A 110 15.48 -3.00 -8.70
N ASN A 111 15.80 -4.28 -8.60
CA ASN A 111 16.26 -5.13 -9.70
C ASN A 111 15.14 -5.66 -10.60
N PHE A 112 13.90 -5.16 -10.48
CA PHE A 112 12.81 -5.64 -11.31
C PHE A 112 13.10 -5.37 -12.79
N GLU A 113 13.06 -6.45 -13.57
CA GLU A 113 13.10 -6.44 -15.02
C GLU A 113 12.20 -7.54 -15.56
N LYS A 114 11.37 -7.21 -16.55
CA LYS A 114 10.52 -8.18 -17.24
C LYS A 114 10.45 -7.88 -18.73
N CYS A 115 11.04 -8.76 -19.53
CA CYS A 115 11.02 -8.67 -20.99
C CYS A 115 9.85 -9.46 -21.59
N ASN A 116 9.22 -8.88 -22.61
CA ASN A 116 8.24 -9.61 -23.41
C ASN A 116 8.93 -10.51 -24.45
N LYS A 117 8.16 -11.34 -25.17
CA LYS A 117 8.68 -12.23 -26.23
C LYS A 117 9.41 -11.50 -27.38
N LYS A 118 9.28 -10.17 -27.47
CA LYS A 118 9.93 -9.32 -28.48
C LYS A 118 11.20 -8.63 -27.93
N GLY A 119 11.66 -8.98 -26.72
CA GLY A 119 12.84 -8.39 -26.10
C GLY A 119 12.63 -7.00 -25.51
N VAL A 120 11.40 -6.47 -25.49
CA VAL A 120 11.13 -5.17 -24.84
C VAL A 120 10.97 -5.39 -23.34
N CYS A 121 11.91 -4.84 -22.58
CA CYS A 121 11.96 -4.97 -21.13
C CYS A 121 11.25 -3.81 -20.43
N LYS A 122 10.52 -4.15 -19.36
CA LYS A 122 10.03 -3.19 -18.38
C LYS A 122 10.89 -3.30 -17.15
N GLU A 123 11.30 -2.17 -16.61
CA GLU A 123 12.16 -2.09 -15.43
C GLU A 123 11.50 -1.27 -14.31
N SER A 124 12.16 -1.23 -13.15
CA SER A 124 11.83 -0.37 -12.02
C SER A 124 11.77 1.11 -12.40
N THR A 125 10.74 1.86 -12.00
CA THR A 125 10.69 3.29 -12.30
C THR A 125 11.72 4.09 -11.50
N GLU A 126 12.00 5.31 -11.93
CA GLU A 126 12.84 6.25 -11.17
C GLU A 126 12.27 6.53 -9.76
N THR A 127 10.95 6.46 -9.59
CA THR A 127 10.32 6.54 -8.26
C THR A 127 10.70 5.36 -7.38
N VAL A 128 10.81 4.14 -7.92
CA VAL A 128 11.32 2.98 -7.16
C VAL A 128 12.76 3.24 -6.74
N LEU A 129 13.63 3.59 -7.69
CA LEU A 129 15.06 3.80 -7.42
C LEU A 129 15.29 4.89 -6.35
N SER A 130 14.51 5.96 -6.38
CA SER A 130 14.64 7.10 -5.45
C SER A 130 13.95 6.90 -4.11
N LYS A 131 12.86 6.14 -4.01
CA LYS A 131 12.05 6.04 -2.78
C LYS A 131 12.20 4.75 -2.00
N VAL A 132 12.64 3.65 -2.62
CA VAL A 132 12.83 2.39 -1.88
C VAL A 132 13.81 2.51 -0.71
N PRO A 133 14.99 3.14 -0.85
CA PRO A 133 15.92 3.28 0.27
C PRO A 133 15.29 4.02 1.46
N GLU A 134 14.62 5.15 1.20
CA GLU A 134 13.92 5.94 2.21
C GLU A 134 12.80 5.14 2.89
N LEU A 135 12.02 4.36 2.12
CA LEU A 135 10.95 3.52 2.67
C LEU A 135 11.50 2.44 3.60
N TYR A 136 12.58 1.76 3.21
CA TYR A 136 13.21 0.74 4.03
C TYR A 136 13.83 1.33 5.30
N GLU A 137 14.53 2.47 5.18
CA GLU A 137 15.10 3.16 6.34
C GLU A 137 14.02 3.59 7.33
N ASN A 138 12.92 4.17 6.84
CA ASN A 138 11.77 4.54 7.67
C ASN A 138 11.15 3.32 8.37
N TYR A 139 11.08 2.17 7.70
CA TYR A 139 10.64 0.93 8.33
C TYR A 139 11.59 0.51 9.46
N LEU A 140 12.91 0.58 9.26
CA LEU A 140 13.88 0.14 10.27
C LEU A 140 13.78 0.93 11.58
N ILE A 141 13.49 2.23 11.49
CA ILE A 141 13.34 3.12 12.65
C ILE A 141 11.90 3.20 13.19
N SER A 142 10.94 2.52 12.55
CA SER A 142 9.54 2.53 12.97
C SER A 142 9.28 1.66 14.20
N ASP A 143 8.24 2.00 14.96
CA ASP A 143 7.68 1.09 15.96
C ASP A 143 6.90 -0.03 15.25
N ARG A 144 7.49 -1.22 15.20
CA ARG A 144 6.96 -2.41 14.52
C ARG A 144 5.88 -3.09 15.35
N LYS A 145 4.81 -2.35 15.65
CA LYS A 145 3.71 -2.77 16.53
C LYS A 145 3.25 -4.20 16.22
N LYS A 146 3.65 -5.10 17.11
CA LYS A 146 3.25 -6.52 17.07
C LYS A 146 1.83 -6.64 17.55
N MET A 147 1.03 -7.44 16.86
CA MET A 147 -0.37 -7.65 17.21
C MET A 147 -0.88 -8.98 16.66
N SER A 148 -1.99 -9.46 17.20
CA SER A 148 -2.72 -10.57 16.59
C SER A 148 -3.47 -10.12 15.34
N PHE A 149 -3.80 -11.08 14.48
CA PHE A 149 -4.68 -10.88 13.33
C PHE A 149 -6.03 -10.26 13.73
N LYS A 150 -6.61 -10.70 14.86
CA LYS A 150 -7.87 -10.14 15.37
C LYS A 150 -7.76 -8.65 15.69
N ASN A 151 -6.66 -8.23 16.31
CA ASN A 151 -6.42 -6.81 16.61
C ASN A 151 -6.22 -6.00 15.33
N PHE A 152 -5.50 -6.56 14.34
CA PHE A 152 -5.33 -5.93 13.04
C PHE A 152 -6.68 -5.71 12.31
N VAL A 153 -7.57 -6.71 12.34
CA VAL A 153 -8.94 -6.58 11.82
C VAL A 153 -9.76 -5.54 12.59
N SER A 154 -9.61 -5.47 13.91
CA SER A 154 -10.27 -4.46 14.75
C SER A 154 -9.84 -3.03 14.37
N VAL A 155 -8.53 -2.81 14.17
CA VAL A 155 -8.00 -1.53 13.71
C VAL A 155 -8.55 -1.17 12.32
N ALA A 156 -8.60 -2.13 11.39
CA ALA A 156 -9.21 -1.91 10.08
C ALA A 156 -10.70 -1.53 10.19
N ASN A 157 -11.46 -2.17 11.09
CA ASN A 157 -12.87 -1.83 11.33
C ASN A 157 -13.03 -0.38 11.82
N GLN A 158 -12.17 0.04 12.76
CA GLN A 158 -12.17 1.41 13.28
C GLN A 158 -11.85 2.42 12.17
N LYS A 159 -10.83 2.16 11.34
CA LYS A 159 -10.45 3.04 10.24
C LYS A 159 -11.51 3.12 9.15
N VAL A 160 -12.17 2.02 8.80
CA VAL A 160 -13.31 2.02 7.87
C VAL A 160 -14.49 2.81 8.44
N ALA A 161 -14.84 2.60 9.71
CA ALA A 161 -15.93 3.33 10.36
C ALA A 161 -15.66 4.84 10.40
N SER A 162 -14.43 5.24 10.73
CA SER A 162 -14.00 6.63 10.74
C SER A 162 -13.99 7.24 9.33
N GLY A 163 -13.45 6.52 8.34
CA GLY A 163 -13.48 6.92 6.94
C GLY A 163 -14.90 7.19 6.43
N LYS A 164 -15.88 6.31 6.76
CA LYS A 164 -17.29 6.52 6.39
C LYS A 164 -17.87 7.83 6.95
N LYS A 165 -17.60 8.13 8.22
CA LYS A 165 -18.08 9.35 8.91
C LYS A 165 -17.44 10.62 8.33
N SER A 166 -16.19 10.49 7.88
CA SER A 166 -15.36 11.58 7.37
C SER A 166 -15.79 12.13 6.01
N LEU A 167 -16.55 11.37 5.21
CA LEU A 167 -16.91 11.76 3.84
C LEU A 167 -18.03 12.82 3.79
N ASP A 168 -17.81 13.87 3.00
CA ASP A 168 -18.85 14.76 2.48
C ASP A 168 -19.53 14.10 1.29
N TRP A 169 -20.57 13.32 1.61
CA TRP A 169 -21.31 12.56 0.62
C TRP A 169 -22.02 13.42 -0.44
N ASN A 170 -22.40 14.66 -0.11
CA ASN A 170 -23.10 15.51 -1.07
C ASN A 170 -22.13 15.94 -2.16
N LYS A 171 -20.93 16.40 -1.77
CA LYS A 171 -19.87 16.74 -2.74
C LYS A 171 -19.39 15.51 -3.52
N LEU A 172 -19.20 14.38 -2.83
CA LEU A 172 -18.80 13.11 -3.45
C LEU A 172 -19.81 12.65 -4.51
N CYS A 173 -21.10 12.60 -4.18
CA CYS A 173 -22.14 12.20 -5.14
C CYS A 173 -22.24 13.15 -6.32
N LYS A 174 -22.08 14.47 -6.09
CA LYS A 174 -22.03 15.47 -7.17
C LYS A 174 -20.85 15.23 -8.10
N HIS A 175 -19.66 14.95 -7.56
CA HIS A 175 -18.47 14.66 -8.36
C HIS A 175 -18.66 13.46 -9.31
N TYR A 176 -19.23 12.36 -8.81
CA TYR A 176 -19.53 11.18 -9.63
C TYR A 176 -20.83 11.29 -10.45
N LYS A 177 -21.48 12.47 -10.49
CA LYS A 177 -22.73 12.73 -11.21
C LYS A 177 -23.84 11.73 -10.85
N LEU A 178 -23.93 11.36 -9.58
CA LEU A 178 -24.96 10.45 -9.09
C LEU A 178 -26.28 11.23 -8.92
N THR A 179 -27.37 10.70 -9.48
CA THR A 179 -28.72 11.15 -9.12
C THR A 179 -28.99 10.90 -7.64
N GLN A 180 -30.03 11.50 -7.08
CA GLN A 180 -30.39 11.29 -5.67
C GLN A 180 -30.55 9.80 -5.33
N GLU A 181 -31.25 9.04 -6.16
CA GLU A 181 -31.43 7.60 -5.99
C GLU A 181 -30.10 6.84 -6.07
N LYS A 182 -29.27 7.12 -7.09
CA LYS A 182 -27.93 6.50 -7.21
C LYS A 182 -27.05 6.84 -6.01
N CYS A 183 -27.11 8.06 -5.50
CA CYS A 183 -26.37 8.48 -4.33
C CYS A 183 -26.83 7.70 -3.07
N GLN A 184 -28.14 7.50 -2.89
CA GLN A 184 -28.68 6.69 -1.80
C GLN A 184 -28.23 5.23 -1.88
N VAL A 185 -28.31 4.61 -3.07
CA VAL A 185 -27.83 3.23 -3.27
C VAL A 185 -26.32 3.12 -3.04
N ASN A 186 -25.53 4.06 -3.55
CA ASN A 186 -24.09 4.08 -3.34
C ASN A 186 -23.74 4.18 -1.85
N LYS A 187 -24.43 5.07 -1.10
CA LYS A 187 -24.29 5.20 0.35
C LYS A 187 -24.64 3.88 1.06
N ALA A 188 -25.75 3.23 0.70
CA ALA A 188 -26.21 2.00 1.32
C ALA A 188 -25.25 0.81 1.08
N VAL A 189 -24.70 0.71 -0.15
CA VAL A 189 -23.69 -0.29 -0.47
C VAL A 189 -22.41 -0.05 0.34
N ILE A 190 -21.91 1.18 0.35
CA ILE A 190 -20.67 1.52 1.05
C ILE A 190 -20.84 1.43 2.58
N SER A 191 -22.03 1.73 3.12
CA SER A 191 -22.29 1.64 4.55
C SER A 191 -22.20 0.21 5.08
N ASN A 192 -22.36 -0.80 4.22
CA ASN A 192 -22.20 -2.20 4.61
C ASN A 192 -20.74 -2.66 4.66
N LEU A 193 -19.79 -1.95 4.03
CA LEU A 193 -18.38 -2.35 4.02
C LEU A 193 -17.77 -2.35 5.42
N GLN A 194 -17.13 -3.43 5.83
CA GLN A 194 -16.44 -3.52 7.13
C GLN A 194 -14.93 -3.59 6.95
N GLY A 195 -14.18 -3.38 8.03
CA GLY A 195 -12.73 -3.56 8.04
C GLY A 195 -12.33 -4.98 7.64
N LYS A 196 -13.05 -5.99 8.12
CA LYS A 196 -12.84 -7.39 7.72
C LYS A 196 -12.98 -7.63 6.21
N ASP A 197 -13.87 -6.91 5.53
CA ASP A 197 -14.02 -6.98 4.08
C ASP A 197 -12.74 -6.49 3.39
N LEU A 198 -12.19 -5.37 3.88
CA LEU A 198 -10.93 -4.85 3.38
C LEU A 198 -9.75 -5.74 3.78
N ILE A 199 -9.77 -6.40 4.93
CA ILE A 199 -8.71 -7.36 5.29
C ILE A 199 -8.67 -8.52 4.31
N ALA A 200 -9.82 -9.13 3.98
CA ALA A 200 -9.88 -10.21 2.99
C ALA A 200 -9.38 -9.78 1.60
N TYR A 201 -9.72 -8.55 1.20
CA TYR A 201 -9.19 -7.93 -0.01
C TYR A 201 -7.67 -7.71 0.07
N GLY A 202 -7.12 -7.13 1.14
CA GLY A 202 -5.66 -6.96 1.29
C GLY A 202 -4.90 -8.28 1.29
N MET A 203 -5.43 -9.32 1.96
CA MET A 203 -4.90 -10.69 1.88
C MET A 203 -4.89 -11.25 0.45
N THR A 204 -5.83 -10.82 -0.40
CA THR A 204 -5.89 -11.21 -1.81
C THR A 204 -4.70 -10.65 -2.59
N GLU A 205 -4.27 -9.44 -2.26
CA GLU A 205 -3.12 -8.80 -2.91
C GLU A 205 -1.79 -9.34 -2.38
N LEU A 206 -1.70 -9.58 -1.07
CA LEU A 206 -0.43 -9.89 -0.43
C LEU A 206 -0.06 -11.39 -0.43
N LEU A 207 -1.03 -12.29 -0.17
CA LEU A 207 -0.71 -13.67 0.19
C LEU A 207 -1.00 -14.62 -0.96
N PRO A 208 -0.05 -15.39 -1.51
CA PRO A 208 -0.24 -16.09 -2.79
C PRO A 208 -1.33 -17.17 -2.80
N SER A 209 -1.66 -17.82 -1.67
CA SER A 209 -2.61 -18.95 -1.64
C SER A 209 -4.07 -18.52 -1.81
N SER A 210 -4.87 -19.43 -2.35
CA SER A 210 -6.34 -19.36 -2.34
C SER A 210 -6.97 -20.04 -1.11
N GLU A 211 -6.17 -20.67 -0.25
CA GLU A 211 -6.61 -21.25 1.03
C GLU A 211 -6.72 -20.15 2.10
N GLY A 212 -7.94 -19.69 2.35
CA GLY A 212 -8.19 -18.57 3.26
C GLY A 212 -7.71 -18.82 4.70
N ARG A 213 -7.84 -20.05 5.21
CA ARG A 213 -7.40 -20.39 6.59
C ARG A 213 -5.89 -20.27 6.74
N LEU A 214 -5.14 -20.85 5.80
CA LEU A 214 -3.69 -20.68 5.73
C LEU A 214 -3.32 -19.19 5.68
N ASN A 215 -4.02 -18.39 4.89
CA ASN A 215 -3.77 -16.95 4.81
C ASN A 215 -3.96 -16.24 6.16
N VAL A 216 -4.99 -16.59 6.94
CA VAL A 216 -5.21 -16.04 8.28
C VAL A 216 -4.10 -16.45 9.24
N GLU A 217 -3.80 -17.75 9.32
CA GLU A 217 -2.72 -18.29 10.17
C GLU A 217 -1.37 -17.64 9.85
N TYR A 218 -1.07 -17.51 8.56
CA TYR A 218 0.15 -16.91 8.07
C TYR A 218 0.25 -15.42 8.41
N MET A 219 -0.84 -14.67 8.24
CA MET A 219 -0.88 -13.26 8.62
C MET A 219 -0.72 -13.07 10.11
N ASP A 220 -1.32 -13.93 10.94
CA ASP A 220 -1.17 -13.87 12.39
C ASP A 220 0.29 -14.10 12.80
N VAL A 221 0.98 -15.07 12.19
CA VAL A 221 2.42 -15.28 12.39
C VAL A 221 3.23 -14.03 12.00
N LEU A 222 2.96 -13.41 10.84
CA LEU A 222 3.66 -12.18 10.45
C LEU A 222 3.39 -11.02 11.43
N LEU A 223 2.13 -10.79 11.79
CA LEU A 223 1.75 -9.66 12.65
C LEU A 223 2.29 -9.79 14.07
N GLN A 224 2.32 -11.01 14.63
CA GLN A 224 2.84 -11.25 15.98
C GLN A 224 4.37 -11.17 16.04
N ASN A 225 5.08 -11.48 14.95
CA ASN A 225 6.52 -11.60 14.96
C ASN A 225 7.26 -10.44 14.26
N ALA A 226 6.79 -10.04 13.08
CA ALA A 226 7.34 -8.94 12.28
C ALA A 226 6.68 -7.58 12.59
N GLY A 227 5.40 -7.61 13.00
CA GLY A 227 4.62 -6.41 13.28
C GLY A 227 3.87 -5.85 12.06
N ALA A 228 2.92 -4.96 12.31
CA ALA A 228 2.07 -4.38 11.25
C ALA A 228 2.88 -3.57 10.22
N GLU A 229 3.91 -2.84 10.66
CA GLU A 229 4.75 -2.03 9.76
C GLU A 229 5.51 -2.87 8.73
N PHE A 230 5.88 -4.12 9.05
CA PHE A 230 6.44 -5.03 8.05
C PHE A 230 5.43 -5.27 6.92
N VAL A 231 4.18 -5.59 7.28
CA VAL A 231 3.09 -5.84 6.32
C VAL A 231 2.78 -4.59 5.47
N TYR A 232 2.82 -3.40 6.06
CA TYR A 232 2.60 -2.14 5.35
C TYR A 232 3.76 -1.72 4.44
N ASN A 233 4.93 -2.36 4.55
CA ASN A 233 6.09 -2.04 3.73
C ASN A 233 6.47 -3.14 2.72
N ILE A 234 5.77 -4.28 2.66
CA ILE A 234 6.06 -5.32 1.66
C ILE A 234 5.84 -4.77 0.24
N PRO A 235 6.88 -4.75 -0.64
CA PRO A 235 6.71 -4.33 -2.02
C PRO A 235 6.08 -5.43 -2.90
N ALA A 236 5.34 -5.03 -3.92
CA ALA A 236 4.87 -5.95 -4.96
C ALA A 236 6.02 -6.33 -5.87
N LEU A 237 6.34 -7.62 -5.98
CA LEU A 237 7.46 -8.07 -6.81
C LEU A 237 7.11 -8.27 -8.30
N GLY A 238 5.83 -8.12 -8.66
CA GLY A 238 5.33 -8.43 -10.00
C GLY A 238 5.39 -7.29 -11.02
N ASP A 239 5.83 -6.10 -10.60
CA ASP A 239 5.89 -4.89 -11.43
C ASP A 239 7.09 -4.00 -11.06
N GLY A 240 7.37 -2.98 -11.88
CA GLY A 240 8.43 -2.00 -11.65
C GLY A 240 7.94 -0.68 -11.04
N LEU A 241 6.70 -0.58 -10.55
CA LEU A 241 6.14 0.64 -9.97
C LEU A 241 6.38 0.67 -8.45
N THR A 242 6.19 1.81 -7.79
CA THR A 242 6.21 1.83 -6.30
C THR A 242 4.91 1.28 -5.73
N SER A 243 4.70 -0.02 -5.94
CA SER A 243 3.58 -0.82 -5.46
C SER A 243 3.94 -1.43 -4.09
N ILE A 244 3.25 -1.04 -3.01
CA ILE A 244 3.69 -1.38 -1.65
C ILE A 244 2.52 -1.55 -0.65
N GLY A 245 2.80 -2.36 0.38
CA GLY A 245 2.02 -2.51 1.59
C GLY A 245 0.89 -3.51 1.49
N PHE A 246 0.10 -3.64 2.55
CA PHE A 246 -0.89 -4.72 2.66
C PHE A 246 -1.88 -4.84 1.49
N TYR A 247 -2.21 -3.71 0.85
CA TYR A 247 -3.10 -3.64 -0.29
C TYR A 247 -2.37 -3.54 -1.64
N GLN A 248 -1.05 -3.53 -1.64
CA GLN A 248 -0.19 -3.43 -2.83
C GLN A 248 -0.58 -2.25 -3.74
N PHE A 249 -0.92 -1.09 -3.15
CA PHE A 249 -1.35 0.07 -3.94
C PHE A 249 -0.27 0.54 -4.87
N THR A 250 -0.67 0.90 -6.09
CA THR A 250 0.17 1.59 -7.06
C THR A 250 -0.21 3.08 -7.11
N MET A 251 0.55 3.88 -7.85
CA MET A 251 0.21 5.27 -8.14
C MET A 251 -1.17 5.44 -8.80
N TYR A 252 -1.73 4.40 -9.44
CA TYR A 252 -3.08 4.46 -10.01
C TYR A 252 -4.18 4.31 -8.96
N ALA A 253 -3.84 3.82 -7.77
CA ALA A 253 -4.76 3.69 -6.65
C ALA A 253 -4.65 4.87 -5.68
N VAL A 254 -3.46 5.44 -5.48
CA VAL A 254 -3.25 6.61 -4.60
C VAL A 254 -2.23 7.56 -5.23
N ARG A 255 -2.72 8.65 -5.82
CA ARG A 255 -1.89 9.72 -6.37
C ARG A 255 -2.67 11.01 -6.42
N LYS A 256 -2.04 12.09 -5.98
CA LYS A 256 -2.38 13.46 -6.30
C LYS A 256 -1.10 14.28 -6.43
N ASP A 257 -0.89 14.77 -7.63
CA ASP A 257 0.21 15.67 -8.01
C ASP A 257 -0.33 16.74 -8.98
N ASN A 258 0.56 17.54 -9.55
CA ASN A 258 0.19 18.60 -10.50
C ASN A 258 -0.38 18.07 -11.82
N GLN A 259 -0.20 16.79 -12.13
CA GLN A 259 -0.62 16.17 -13.39
C GLN A 259 -1.93 15.41 -13.25
N SER A 260 -2.16 14.76 -12.12
CA SER A 260 -3.31 13.88 -11.96
C SER A 260 -3.75 13.69 -10.50
N THR A 261 -5.00 13.29 -10.34
CA THR A 261 -5.57 12.81 -9.08
C THR A 261 -6.31 11.52 -9.36
N ASP A 262 -5.88 10.41 -8.75
CA ASP A 262 -6.36 9.06 -9.05
C ASP A 262 -6.90 8.35 -7.82
N GLY A 263 -7.80 7.38 -8.07
CA GLY A 263 -8.25 6.38 -7.09
C GLY A 263 -8.72 6.98 -5.75
N ALA A 264 -8.10 6.53 -4.66
CA ALA A 264 -8.41 6.95 -3.30
C ALA A 264 -8.20 8.45 -3.09
N SER A 265 -7.23 9.06 -3.77
CA SER A 265 -6.93 10.49 -3.63
C SER A 265 -8.05 11.38 -4.18
N ILE A 266 -8.84 10.89 -5.16
CA ILE A 266 -10.07 11.57 -5.59
C ILE A 266 -11.06 11.63 -4.43
N VAL A 267 -11.27 10.51 -3.72
CA VAL A 267 -12.20 10.44 -2.58
C VAL A 267 -11.67 11.24 -1.39
N ASN A 268 -10.34 11.26 -1.18
CA ASN A 268 -9.67 12.03 -0.14
C ASN A 268 -9.99 13.54 -0.22
N ALA A 269 -10.21 14.08 -1.43
CA ALA A 269 -10.61 15.47 -1.64
C ALA A 269 -12.00 15.82 -1.05
N PHE A 270 -12.84 14.81 -0.80
CA PHE A 270 -14.18 14.98 -0.23
C PHE A 270 -14.26 14.60 1.25
N VAL A 271 -13.14 14.34 1.90
CA VAL A 271 -13.07 14.21 3.35
C VAL A 271 -13.25 15.60 3.98
N LYS A 272 -14.20 15.70 4.91
CA LYS A 272 -14.50 16.91 5.68
C LYS A 272 -13.29 17.35 6.51
N GLU A 273 -13.30 18.62 6.91
CA GLU A 273 -12.34 19.12 7.89
C GLU A 273 -12.43 18.31 9.20
N GLY A 274 -11.28 17.98 9.78
CA GLY A 274 -11.18 17.08 10.94
C GLY A 274 -11.45 15.60 10.66
N GLY A 275 -11.74 15.21 9.42
CA GLY A 275 -11.92 13.80 9.02
C GLY A 275 -10.61 13.07 8.74
N ASP A 276 -10.68 11.75 8.62
CA ASP A 276 -9.52 10.88 8.34
C ASP A 276 -9.00 11.09 6.91
N LYS A 277 -7.97 11.91 6.76
CA LYS A 277 -7.25 12.09 5.50
C LYS A 277 -6.20 10.99 5.30
N ILE A 278 -5.88 10.72 4.04
CA ILE A 278 -4.72 9.91 3.65
C ILE A 278 -3.68 10.78 2.96
N ALA A 279 -2.44 10.33 2.93
CA ALA A 279 -1.42 10.95 2.10
C ALA A 279 -1.77 10.89 0.60
N ASP A 280 -1.33 11.90 -0.14
CA ASP A 280 -1.60 12.07 -1.57
C ASP A 280 -0.69 11.18 -2.48
N SER A 281 0.07 10.25 -1.90
CA SER A 281 0.92 9.32 -2.66
C SER A 281 1.12 8.01 -1.90
N VAL A 282 1.18 6.89 -2.62
CA VAL A 282 1.45 5.57 -2.02
C VAL A 282 2.70 5.57 -1.13
N VAL A 283 3.80 6.18 -1.58
CA VAL A 283 5.09 6.17 -0.85
C VAL A 283 5.05 7.00 0.44
N LYS A 284 3.96 7.74 0.67
CA LYS A 284 3.76 8.55 1.86
C LYS A 284 2.71 7.96 2.79
N LEU A 285 2.04 6.87 2.41
CA LEU A 285 1.11 6.17 3.29
C LEU A 285 1.89 5.57 4.46
N LYS A 286 1.36 5.75 5.67
CA LYS A 286 1.99 5.24 6.90
C LYS A 286 1.00 4.41 7.71
N GLY A 287 1.46 3.27 8.20
CA GLY A 287 0.72 2.44 9.14
C GLY A 287 -0.74 2.20 8.72
N HIS A 288 -1.67 2.54 9.61
CA HIS A 288 -3.09 2.30 9.41
C HIS A 288 -3.75 3.19 8.34
N GLU A 289 -3.07 4.19 7.77
CA GLU A 289 -3.57 4.95 6.61
C GLU A 289 -3.85 4.03 5.42
N HIS A 290 -3.14 2.90 5.30
CA HIS A 290 -3.40 1.90 4.28
C HIS A 290 -4.86 1.40 4.31
N HIS A 291 -5.46 1.23 5.49
CA HIS A 291 -6.87 0.80 5.60
C HIS A 291 -7.83 1.89 5.15
N THR A 292 -7.57 3.15 5.52
CA THR A 292 -8.36 4.30 5.06
C THR A 292 -8.25 4.48 3.55
N ALA A 293 -7.04 4.32 2.99
CA ALA A 293 -6.80 4.39 1.55
C ALA A 293 -7.54 3.28 0.80
N ALA A 294 -7.53 2.04 1.32
CA ALA A 294 -8.33 0.95 0.79
C ALA A 294 -9.82 1.22 0.79
N PHE A 295 -10.33 1.79 1.88
CA PHE A 295 -11.73 2.19 1.96
C PHE A 295 -12.06 3.24 0.89
N TYR A 296 -11.25 4.29 0.78
CA TYR A 296 -11.45 5.34 -0.23
C TYR A 296 -11.31 4.84 -1.66
N PHE A 297 -10.40 3.90 -1.92
CA PHE A 297 -10.30 3.27 -3.22
C PHE A 297 -11.52 2.38 -3.55
N ALA A 298 -12.07 1.67 -2.56
CA ALA A 298 -13.33 0.95 -2.71
C ALA A 298 -14.50 1.90 -3.01
N VAL A 299 -14.59 3.02 -2.29
CA VAL A 299 -15.59 4.08 -2.53
C VAL A 299 -15.51 4.61 -3.95
N HIS A 300 -14.30 4.88 -4.45
CA HIS A 300 -14.07 5.32 -5.83
C HIS A 300 -14.64 4.31 -6.84
N ASN A 301 -14.23 3.04 -6.72
CA ASN A 301 -14.64 1.99 -7.65
C ASN A 301 -16.14 1.68 -7.59
N LEU A 302 -16.75 1.70 -6.40
CA LEU A 302 -18.20 1.51 -6.22
C LEU A 302 -18.99 2.69 -6.78
N SER A 303 -18.55 3.92 -6.54
CA SER A 303 -19.24 5.12 -7.06
C SER A 303 -19.24 5.12 -8.60
N ARG A 304 -18.15 4.68 -9.23
CA ARG A 304 -18.06 4.51 -10.69
C ARG A 304 -18.97 3.38 -11.20
N LEU A 305 -19.07 2.27 -10.48
CA LEU A 305 -20.01 1.20 -10.81
C LEU A 305 -21.45 1.72 -10.77
N VAL A 306 -21.87 2.31 -9.65
CA VAL A 306 -23.24 2.82 -9.46
C VAL A 306 -23.59 3.90 -10.49
N ALA A 307 -22.65 4.82 -10.79
CA ALA A 307 -22.81 5.82 -11.83
C ALA A 307 -23.16 5.18 -13.19
N SER A 308 -22.54 4.04 -13.50
CA SER A 308 -22.69 3.35 -14.79
C SER A 308 -23.97 2.50 -14.94
N LEU A 309 -24.73 2.27 -13.87
CA LEU A 309 -25.94 1.45 -13.89
C LEU A 309 -27.10 2.14 -14.61
N SER A 310 -27.93 1.34 -15.29
CA SER A 310 -29.26 1.76 -15.77
C SER A 310 -30.26 1.88 -14.60
N PRO A 311 -31.41 2.55 -14.77
CA PRO A 311 -32.45 2.61 -13.73
C PRO A 311 -32.80 1.23 -13.15
N LYS A 312 -33.06 0.24 -14.01
CA LYS A 312 -33.27 -1.16 -13.61
C LYS A 312 -32.13 -1.72 -12.74
N GLY A 313 -30.87 -1.44 -13.11
CA GLY A 313 -29.72 -1.91 -12.34
C GLY A 313 -29.60 -1.24 -10.96
N VAL A 314 -29.98 0.05 -10.87
CA VAL A 314 -30.05 0.77 -9.58
C VAL A 314 -31.10 0.15 -8.68
N THR A 315 -32.30 -0.14 -9.19
CA THR A 315 -33.37 -0.83 -8.45
C THR A 315 -32.93 -2.19 -7.95
N ILE A 316 -32.36 -3.03 -8.82
CA ILE A 316 -31.86 -4.36 -8.44
C ILE A 316 -30.79 -4.26 -7.35
N LEU A 317 -29.82 -3.35 -7.50
CA LEU A 317 -28.77 -3.19 -6.51
C LEU A 317 -29.33 -2.70 -5.18
N LYS A 318 -30.27 -1.74 -5.18
CA LYS A 318 -30.98 -1.25 -3.99
C LYS A 318 -31.65 -2.37 -3.21
N GLU A 319 -32.31 -3.29 -3.91
CA GLU A 319 -33.05 -4.40 -3.28
C GLU A 319 -32.13 -5.51 -2.78
N LYS A 320 -31.02 -5.77 -3.48
CA LYS A 320 -30.25 -7.00 -3.28
C LYS A 320 -28.89 -6.83 -2.64
N HIS A 321 -28.31 -5.63 -2.58
CA HIS A 321 -26.91 -5.48 -2.17
C HIS A 321 -26.60 -6.11 -0.80
N GLY A 322 -27.53 -6.06 0.16
CA GLY A 322 -27.35 -6.67 1.48
C GLY A 322 -27.16 -8.19 1.45
N ASN A 323 -27.78 -8.88 0.49
CA ASN A 323 -27.68 -10.34 0.34
C ASN A 323 -26.46 -10.79 -0.48
N TYR A 324 -25.72 -9.84 -1.06
CA TYR A 324 -24.58 -10.10 -1.95
C TYR A 324 -23.36 -9.29 -1.52
N GLN A 325 -23.19 -9.10 -0.21
CA GLN A 325 -22.09 -8.32 0.34
C GLN A 325 -20.74 -8.92 -0.08
N ASP A 326 -20.58 -10.25 0.01
CA ASP A 326 -19.36 -10.95 -0.40
C ASP A 326 -19.01 -10.67 -1.86
N GLU A 327 -19.99 -10.71 -2.76
CA GLU A 327 -19.80 -10.41 -4.18
C GLU A 327 -19.40 -8.95 -4.43
N ILE A 328 -19.89 -8.02 -3.62
CA ILE A 328 -19.46 -6.61 -3.68
C ILE A 328 -17.99 -6.48 -3.27
N VAL A 329 -17.54 -7.24 -2.26
CA VAL A 329 -16.12 -7.25 -1.86
C VAL A 329 -15.25 -7.93 -2.91
N MET A 330 -15.74 -9.01 -3.54
CA MET A 330 -15.08 -9.63 -4.70
C MET A 330 -14.93 -8.65 -5.86
N TYR A 331 -15.92 -7.79 -6.11
CA TYR A 331 -15.80 -6.71 -7.09
C TYR A 331 -14.69 -5.71 -6.71
N ILE A 332 -14.57 -5.31 -5.44
CA ILE A 332 -13.52 -4.38 -4.99
C ILE A 332 -12.13 -4.94 -5.32
N ALA A 333 -11.86 -6.21 -5.01
CA ALA A 333 -10.58 -6.84 -5.33
C ALA A 333 -10.35 -6.96 -6.84
N ALA A 334 -11.37 -7.37 -7.60
CA ALA A 334 -11.26 -7.44 -9.07
C ALA A 334 -11.01 -6.06 -9.71
N ALA A 335 -11.65 -5.02 -9.17
CA ALA A 335 -11.51 -3.65 -9.64
C ALA A 335 -10.14 -3.03 -9.29
N HIS A 336 -9.48 -3.50 -8.23
CA HIS A 336 -8.08 -3.16 -8.00
C HIS A 336 -7.23 -3.53 -9.21
N HIS A 337 -7.32 -4.78 -9.66
CA HIS A 337 -6.43 -5.30 -10.70
C HIS A 337 -6.82 -4.83 -12.11
N ALA A 338 -8.11 -4.77 -12.42
CA ALA A 338 -8.60 -4.32 -13.72
C ALA A 338 -9.93 -3.57 -13.58
N PRO A 339 -9.90 -2.26 -13.29
CA PRO A 339 -11.10 -1.51 -12.91
C PRO A 339 -12.17 -1.49 -14.01
N GLU A 340 -11.79 -1.29 -15.28
CA GLU A 340 -12.78 -1.23 -16.36
C GLU A 340 -13.42 -2.59 -16.68
N PRO A 341 -12.66 -3.68 -16.88
CA PRO A 341 -13.27 -5.01 -17.02
C PRO A 341 -14.15 -5.37 -15.83
N ALA A 342 -13.68 -5.18 -14.60
CA ALA A 342 -14.44 -5.49 -13.40
C ALA A 342 -15.75 -4.70 -13.34
N LYS A 343 -15.72 -3.38 -13.59
CA LYS A 343 -16.91 -2.53 -13.61
C LYS A 343 -17.92 -2.99 -14.65
N ASN A 344 -17.48 -3.23 -15.89
CA ASN A 344 -18.37 -3.60 -16.99
C ASN A 344 -19.03 -4.97 -16.76
N MET A 345 -18.26 -5.96 -16.30
CA MET A 345 -18.78 -7.30 -16.03
C MET A 345 -19.72 -7.31 -14.80
N THR A 346 -19.38 -6.55 -13.75
CA THR A 346 -20.23 -6.43 -12.55
C THR A 346 -21.52 -5.68 -12.85
N LYS A 347 -21.45 -4.61 -13.65
CA LYS A 347 -22.65 -3.93 -14.17
C LYS A 347 -23.56 -4.91 -14.92
N ALA A 348 -23.01 -5.69 -15.84
CA ALA A 348 -23.80 -6.67 -16.60
C ALA A 348 -24.43 -7.73 -15.69
N TRP A 349 -23.69 -8.18 -14.66
CA TRP A 349 -24.18 -9.11 -13.66
C TRP A 349 -25.35 -8.53 -12.84
N ILE A 350 -25.24 -7.28 -12.37
CA ILE A 350 -26.33 -6.56 -11.67
C ILE A 350 -27.56 -6.44 -12.59
N GLN A 351 -27.36 -6.03 -13.84
CA GLN A 351 -28.46 -5.85 -14.80
C GLN A 351 -29.15 -7.18 -15.17
N LYS A 352 -28.46 -8.32 -14.97
CA LYS A 352 -28.99 -9.68 -15.06
C LYS A 352 -29.49 -10.23 -13.71
N ASN A 353 -29.96 -9.34 -12.84
CA ASN A 353 -30.65 -9.65 -11.59
C ASN A 353 -29.78 -10.29 -10.50
N MET A 354 -28.45 -10.24 -10.62
CA MET A 354 -27.50 -10.83 -9.65
C MET A 354 -27.78 -12.33 -9.39
N SER A 355 -28.35 -13.04 -10.36
CA SER A 355 -28.93 -14.39 -10.17
C SER A 355 -27.92 -15.53 -10.06
N LYS A 356 -26.66 -15.29 -10.44
CA LYS A 356 -25.54 -16.24 -10.30
C LYS A 356 -24.46 -15.58 -9.43
N SER A 357 -23.42 -16.32 -9.04
CA SER A 357 -22.28 -15.70 -8.38
C SER A 357 -21.55 -14.71 -9.31
N ILE A 358 -20.95 -13.66 -8.75
CA ILE A 358 -20.15 -12.71 -9.54
C ILE A 358 -18.93 -13.39 -10.19
N PHE A 359 -18.40 -14.45 -9.57
CA PHE A 359 -17.35 -15.29 -10.16
C PHE A 359 -17.81 -15.94 -11.48
N ALA A 360 -19.03 -16.48 -11.52
CA ALA A 360 -19.59 -17.03 -12.75
C ALA A 360 -19.74 -15.95 -13.84
N ALA A 361 -20.01 -14.70 -13.44
CA ALA A 361 -20.07 -13.58 -14.37
C ALA A 361 -18.67 -13.21 -14.93
N TYR A 362 -17.60 -13.35 -14.13
CA TYR A 362 -16.23 -13.12 -14.58
C TYR A 362 -15.69 -14.25 -15.47
N GLY A 363 -16.20 -15.47 -15.32
CA GLY A 363 -15.87 -16.60 -16.19
C GLY A 363 -14.37 -16.87 -16.26
N LYS A 364 -13.81 -16.93 -17.47
CA LYS A 364 -12.37 -17.15 -17.70
C LYS A 364 -11.52 -15.88 -17.71
N HIS A 365 -12.09 -14.71 -17.38
CA HIS A 365 -11.34 -13.46 -17.38
C HIS A 365 -10.26 -13.46 -16.27
N ARG A 366 -9.13 -12.79 -16.50
CA ARG A 366 -7.98 -12.71 -15.57
C ARG A 366 -8.29 -12.14 -14.17
N ILE A 367 -9.48 -11.57 -13.96
CA ILE A 367 -9.93 -11.05 -12.65
C ILE A 367 -10.65 -12.09 -11.81
N ALA A 368 -11.12 -13.19 -12.41
CA ALA A 368 -11.85 -14.23 -11.71
C ALA A 368 -11.03 -14.88 -10.56
N PRO A 369 -9.71 -15.12 -10.71
CA PRO A 369 -8.90 -15.64 -9.61
C PRO A 369 -8.85 -14.71 -8.39
N TYR A 370 -8.81 -13.39 -8.59
CA TYR A 370 -8.83 -12.42 -7.50
C TYR A 370 -10.14 -12.50 -6.71
N ALA A 371 -11.27 -12.53 -7.43
CA ALA A 371 -12.58 -12.67 -6.83
C ALA A 371 -12.70 -13.98 -6.02
N LEU A 372 -12.26 -15.11 -6.59
CA LEU A 372 -12.30 -16.41 -5.92
C LEU A 372 -11.46 -16.42 -4.63
N LYS A 373 -10.24 -15.89 -4.71
CA LYS A 373 -9.32 -15.80 -3.57
C LYS A 373 -9.86 -14.88 -2.47
N THR A 374 -10.44 -13.73 -2.83
CA THR A 374 -11.12 -12.85 -1.88
C THR A 374 -12.25 -13.56 -1.17
N LYS A 375 -13.07 -14.36 -1.87
CA LYS A 375 -14.13 -15.14 -1.25
C LYS A 375 -13.59 -16.14 -0.21
N SER A 376 -12.54 -16.88 -0.54
CA SER A 376 -11.90 -17.80 0.41
C SER A 376 -11.37 -17.06 1.64
N ASN A 377 -10.75 -15.89 1.43
CA ASN A 377 -10.26 -15.06 2.53
C ASN A 377 -11.40 -14.52 3.40
N LEU A 378 -12.50 -14.05 2.80
CA LEU A 378 -13.68 -13.57 3.54
C LEU A 378 -14.20 -14.65 4.49
N LEU A 379 -14.45 -15.85 3.97
CA LEU A 379 -14.91 -16.97 4.79
C LEU A 379 -13.97 -17.25 5.97
N ALA A 380 -12.66 -17.20 5.74
CA ALA A 380 -11.69 -17.41 6.79
C ALA A 380 -11.62 -16.26 7.80
N VAL A 381 -11.65 -15.00 7.37
CA VAL A 381 -11.63 -13.84 8.28
C VAL A 381 -12.87 -13.87 9.18
N TYR A 382 -14.06 -14.08 8.60
CA TYR A 382 -15.32 -14.11 9.37
C TYR A 382 -15.41 -15.27 10.36
N GLN A 383 -14.70 -16.38 10.13
CA GLN A 383 -14.63 -17.50 11.08
C GLN A 383 -13.67 -17.25 12.26
N ASN A 384 -12.74 -16.31 12.12
CA ASN A 384 -11.62 -16.11 13.07
C ASN A 384 -11.67 -14.75 13.80
N THR A 385 -12.70 -13.94 13.59
CA THR A 385 -12.89 -12.63 14.22
C THR A 385 -14.32 -12.41 14.62
#